data_AF-A0A6M1YT47-F1
#
_entry.id   AF-A0A6M1YT47-F1
#
_cell.length_a   1.000
_cell.length_b   1.000
_cell.length_c   1.000
_cell.angle_alpha   90.00
_cell.angle_beta   90.00
_cell.angle_gamma   90.00
#
_symmetry.space_group_name_H-M   'P 1'
#
loop_
_entity.id
_entity.type
_entity.pdbx_description
1 polymer ?
#
loop_
_entity_poly.entity_id
_entity_poly.type
_entity_poly.pdbx_seq_one_letter_code
_entity_poly.pdbx_strand_id
1 'polypeptide(L)'
;MATTTQSSTFAKTYCNFSEVYIRSNETNQAEVAEKLQGCVRDSNFIHVGVSGMQNYDFIARLRPQYAMLIDINEATCLFHSLIKEAILSSENVNEFIEYITKKLSQSDFQISEAHIRAFQEKKDFWLQDDNFQYIREMFQRGDIKIQNVNIADERTSEMLESYCEEKRAQVGSIYISNVADWLIDNLDELFSMETNIQKLKGKRDEMIVIYSDGTLRLHENNLEHHPIVQKISCLARDSFTLYTEIRKHFMTTGALTRRSQMKELTL
;
A
#
# COMPACT_ATOMS: atom_id res chain seq x y z
N MET A 1 -8.14 -12.81 -26.47
CA MET A 1 -6.67 -12.87 -26.68
C MET A 1 -6.02 -12.67 -25.33
N ALA A 2 -5.33 -13.70 -24.81
CA ALA A 2 -4.61 -13.58 -23.54
C ALA A 2 -3.32 -12.79 -23.80
N THR A 3 -3.28 -11.53 -23.34
CA THR A 3 -2.05 -10.75 -23.30
C THR A 3 -1.22 -11.28 -22.14
N THR A 4 -0.24 -12.12 -22.44
CA THR A 4 0.81 -12.50 -21.49
C THR A 4 1.58 -11.23 -21.12
N THR A 5 1.30 -10.68 -19.94
CA THR A 5 1.98 -9.51 -19.40
C THR A 5 3.46 -9.85 -19.26
N GLN A 6 4.32 -9.17 -20.03
CA GLN A 6 5.76 -9.21 -19.77
C GLN A 6 5.99 -8.56 -18.41
N SER A 7 6.03 -9.40 -17.37
CA SER A 7 6.54 -9.03 -16.05
C SER A 7 7.91 -8.35 -16.26
N SER A 8 8.05 -7.10 -15.81
CA SER A 8 9.31 -6.36 -15.91
C SER A 8 10.44 -7.20 -15.31
N THR A 9 11.65 -7.08 -15.88
CA THR A 9 12.85 -7.77 -15.38
C THR A 9 13.06 -7.50 -13.89
N PHE A 10 12.65 -6.32 -13.40
CA PHE A 10 12.68 -5.92 -11.99
C PHE A 10 11.85 -6.83 -11.08
N ALA A 11 10.59 -7.11 -11.42
CA ALA A 11 9.73 -7.97 -10.60
C ALA A 11 10.34 -9.37 -10.40
N LYS A 12 10.97 -9.92 -11.44
CA LYS A 12 11.63 -11.24 -11.38
C LYS A 12 12.89 -11.26 -10.52
N THR A 13 13.57 -10.13 -10.35
CA THR A 13 14.85 -10.05 -9.63
C THR A 13 14.68 -9.71 -8.15
N TYR A 14 13.62 -8.96 -7.78
CA TYR A 14 13.52 -8.38 -6.44
C TYR A 14 12.30 -8.84 -5.63
N CYS A 15 11.31 -9.48 -6.24
CA CYS A 15 10.17 -10.02 -5.51
C CYS A 15 10.39 -11.52 -5.27
N ASN A 16 10.59 -11.91 -4.02
CA ASN A 16 10.36 -13.30 -3.64
C ASN A 16 8.84 -13.54 -3.69
N PHE A 17 8.35 -14.05 -4.82
CA PHE A 17 6.91 -14.23 -5.09
C PHE A 17 6.19 -15.16 -4.11
N SER A 18 6.88 -15.76 -3.14
CA SER A 18 6.27 -16.57 -2.08
C SER A 18 6.07 -15.83 -0.75
N GLU A 19 6.76 -14.70 -0.56
CA GLU A 19 6.63 -13.88 0.64
C GLU A 19 5.49 -12.88 0.48
N VAL A 20 4.63 -12.85 1.50
CA VAL A 20 3.51 -11.91 1.58
C VAL A 20 3.78 -10.90 2.68
N TYR A 21 3.77 -9.61 2.32
CA TYR A 21 3.84 -8.53 3.28
C TYR A 21 2.46 -8.33 3.93
N ILE A 22 2.21 -9.03 5.04
CA ILE A 22 0.93 -8.92 5.77
C ILE A 22 0.86 -7.60 6.53
N ARG A 23 1.91 -7.30 7.29
CA ARG A 23 2.04 -6.07 8.05
C ARG A 23 3.22 -5.25 7.56
N SER A 24 3.00 -3.95 7.50
CA SER A 24 4.04 -2.95 7.35
C SER A 24 4.86 -2.91 8.64
N ASN A 25 6.15 -2.73 8.47
CA ASN A 25 7.10 -2.40 9.53
C ASN A 25 7.09 -0.89 9.86
N GLU A 26 6.17 -0.13 9.28
CA GLU A 26 5.96 1.27 9.60
C GLU A 26 5.33 1.44 10.99
N THR A 27 5.92 2.31 11.81
CA THR A 27 5.41 2.69 13.13
C THR A 27 4.51 3.93 13.05
N ASN A 28 3.90 4.35 14.17
CA ASN A 28 3.05 5.55 14.25
C ASN A 28 1.84 5.59 13.29
N GLN A 29 1.32 4.43 12.88
CA GLN A 29 0.12 4.33 12.04
C GLN A 29 -1.10 5.05 12.64
N ALA A 30 -1.22 5.06 13.97
CA ALA A 30 -2.28 5.78 14.67
C ALA A 30 -2.19 7.31 14.49
N GLU A 31 -0.99 7.88 14.46
CA GLU A 31 -0.79 9.32 14.25
C GLU A 31 -1.08 9.71 12.79
N VAL A 32 -0.62 8.88 11.85
CA VAL A 32 -0.92 9.05 10.42
C VAL A 32 -2.41 8.99 10.17
N ALA A 33 -3.07 8.02 10.77
CA ALA A 33 -4.51 7.89 10.79
C ALA A 33 -5.25 9.14 11.28
N GLU A 34 -4.81 9.77 12.38
CA GLU A 34 -5.40 11.01 12.88
C GLU A 34 -5.23 12.17 11.90
N LYS A 35 -4.03 12.31 11.31
CA LYS A 35 -3.75 13.33 10.28
C LYS A 35 -4.65 13.16 9.05
N LEU A 36 -4.96 11.92 8.69
CA LEU A 36 -5.78 11.58 7.52
C LEU A 36 -7.24 12.03 7.66
N GLN A 37 -7.85 11.92 8.84
CA GLN A 37 -9.24 12.31 9.07
C GLN A 37 -9.52 13.79 8.77
N GLY A 38 -8.52 14.67 8.91
CA GLY A 38 -8.68 16.10 8.65
C GLY A 38 -8.50 16.52 7.18
N CYS A 39 -8.09 15.62 6.30
CA CYS A 39 -7.54 15.98 5.00
C CYS A 39 -8.48 15.69 3.81
N VAL A 40 -9.37 14.70 3.89
CA VAL A 40 -10.31 14.39 2.79
C VAL A 40 -11.61 15.16 2.95
N ARG A 41 -12.02 15.90 1.91
CA ARG A 41 -13.15 16.84 1.95
C ARG A 41 -14.34 16.44 1.07
N ASP A 42 -14.08 15.70 0.00
CA ASP A 42 -15.12 15.25 -0.92
C ASP A 42 -15.59 13.83 -0.55
N SER A 43 -16.89 13.60 -0.52
CA SER A 43 -17.50 12.32 -0.14
C SER A 43 -17.63 11.32 -1.29
N ASN A 44 -16.90 11.50 -2.40
CA ASN A 44 -16.89 10.54 -3.51
C ASN A 44 -15.49 10.40 -4.10
N PHE A 45 -14.68 9.55 -3.48
CA PHE A 45 -13.29 9.34 -3.87
C PHE A 45 -12.86 7.88 -3.79
N ILE A 46 -11.76 7.60 -4.50
CA ILE A 46 -11.07 6.32 -4.55
C ILE A 46 -9.84 6.39 -3.64
N HIS A 47 -9.64 5.35 -2.83
CA HIS A 47 -8.37 5.05 -2.19
C HIS A 47 -7.55 4.10 -3.08
N VAL A 48 -6.31 4.45 -3.36
CA VAL A 48 -5.36 3.59 -4.09
C VAL A 48 -4.28 3.13 -3.13
N GLY A 49 -4.02 1.84 -3.06
CA GLY A 49 -3.12 1.26 -2.07
C GLY A 49 -2.15 0.27 -2.68
N VAL A 50 -0.86 0.39 -2.38
CA VAL A 50 0.14 -0.65 -2.64
C VAL A 50 0.34 -1.50 -1.39
N SER A 51 0.75 -2.76 -1.52
CA SER A 51 1.12 -3.63 -0.40
C SER A 51 -0.05 -4.07 0.49
N GLY A 52 0.26 -4.53 1.71
CA GLY A 52 -0.58 -5.35 2.56
C GLY A 52 -1.73 -4.65 3.30
N MET A 53 -1.96 -5.09 4.54
CA MET A 53 -3.22 -4.82 5.26
C MET A 53 -3.41 -3.38 5.73
N GLN A 54 -2.37 -2.54 5.70
CA GLN A 54 -2.45 -1.12 6.10
C GLN A 54 -3.53 -0.38 5.30
N ASN A 55 -3.73 -0.79 4.05
CA ASN A 55 -4.77 -0.27 3.20
C ASN A 55 -6.17 -0.40 3.80
N TYR A 56 -6.48 -1.49 4.51
CA TYR A 56 -7.77 -1.65 5.18
C TYR A 56 -7.94 -0.66 6.33
N ASP A 57 -6.85 -0.38 7.04
CA ASP A 57 -6.79 0.63 8.10
C ASP A 57 -7.00 2.05 7.56
N PHE A 58 -6.47 2.36 6.38
CA PHE A 58 -6.73 3.63 5.69
C PHE A 58 -8.17 3.70 5.16
N ILE A 59 -8.66 2.63 4.54
CA ILE A 59 -10.06 2.55 4.05
C ILE A 59 -11.04 2.74 5.21
N ALA A 60 -10.83 2.06 6.35
CA ALA A 60 -11.68 2.19 7.53
C ALA A 60 -11.74 3.62 8.09
N ARG A 61 -10.64 4.38 7.99
CA ARG A 61 -10.54 5.73 8.53
C ARG A 61 -11.01 6.81 7.58
N LEU A 62 -10.60 6.69 6.32
CA LEU A 62 -10.92 7.64 5.26
C LEU A 62 -12.35 7.46 4.75
N ARG A 63 -12.92 6.26 4.91
CA ARG A 63 -14.26 5.88 4.40
C ARG A 63 -14.45 6.25 2.92
N PRO A 64 -13.54 5.81 2.02
CA PRO A 64 -13.69 6.04 0.59
C PRO A 64 -14.84 5.21 0.03
N GLN A 65 -15.51 5.71 -0.99
CA GLN A 65 -16.64 5.00 -1.63
C GLN A 65 -16.12 3.81 -2.43
N TYR A 66 -14.88 3.88 -2.89
CA TYR A 66 -14.22 2.89 -3.72
C TYR A 66 -12.77 2.71 -3.30
N ALA A 67 -12.20 1.54 -3.52
CA ALA A 67 -10.78 1.30 -3.32
C ALA A 67 -10.18 0.43 -4.43
N MET A 68 -8.90 0.67 -4.72
CA MET A 68 -8.12 -0.16 -5.61
C MET A 68 -6.80 -0.53 -4.93
N LEU A 69 -6.62 -1.83 -4.68
CA LEU A 69 -5.40 -2.41 -4.14
C LEU A 69 -4.57 -2.92 -5.31
N ILE A 70 -3.39 -2.37 -5.51
CA ILE A 70 -2.47 -2.71 -6.59
C ILE A 70 -1.18 -3.28 -6.00
N ASP A 71 -0.64 -4.34 -6.59
CA ASP A 71 0.69 -4.81 -6.20
C ASP A 71 1.40 -5.50 -7.36
N ILE A 72 2.73 -5.36 -7.43
CA ILE A 72 3.54 -6.05 -8.43
C ILE A 72 3.75 -7.53 -8.06
N ASN A 73 3.71 -7.86 -6.77
CA ASN A 73 3.81 -9.21 -6.25
C ASN A 73 2.44 -9.90 -6.31
N GLU A 74 2.33 -10.92 -7.15
CA GLU A 74 1.12 -11.72 -7.32
C GLU A 74 0.66 -12.37 -6.00
N ALA A 75 1.58 -12.79 -5.13
CA ALA A 75 1.22 -13.38 -3.85
C ALA A 75 0.53 -12.38 -2.91
N THR A 76 0.91 -11.09 -2.95
CA THR A 76 0.19 -10.04 -2.21
C THR A 76 -1.24 -9.90 -2.73
N CYS A 77 -1.44 -9.94 -4.05
CA CYS A 77 -2.78 -9.90 -4.66
C CYS A 77 -3.64 -11.12 -4.29
N LEU A 78 -3.03 -12.32 -4.30
CA LEU A 78 -3.68 -13.56 -3.86
C LEU A 78 -4.05 -13.48 -2.36
N PHE A 79 -3.17 -12.90 -1.55
CA PHE A 79 -3.45 -12.68 -0.14
C PHE A 79 -4.64 -11.71 0.08
N HIS A 80 -4.72 -10.59 -0.65
CA HIS A 80 -5.92 -9.73 -0.60
C HIS A 80 -7.19 -10.48 -1.04
N SER A 81 -7.07 -11.38 -2.01
CA SER A 81 -8.19 -12.21 -2.46
C SER A 81 -8.65 -13.18 -1.36
N LEU A 82 -7.71 -13.75 -0.60
CA LEU A 82 -8.01 -14.57 0.57
C LEU A 82 -8.66 -13.75 1.70
N ILE A 83 -8.18 -12.53 1.96
CA ILE A 83 -8.80 -11.62 2.93
C ILE A 83 -10.24 -11.28 2.52
N LYS A 84 -10.48 -11.00 1.23
CA LYS A 84 -11.83 -10.80 0.69
C LYS A 84 -12.72 -12.01 0.93
N GLU A 85 -12.25 -13.23 0.61
CA GLU A 85 -12.98 -14.47 0.85
C GLU A 85 -13.35 -14.61 2.33
N ALA A 86 -12.39 -14.40 3.24
CA ALA A 86 -12.61 -14.47 4.67
C ALA A 86 -13.62 -13.44 5.16
N ILE A 87 -13.51 -12.17 4.76
CA ILE A 87 -14.45 -11.11 5.15
C ILE A 87 -15.87 -11.43 4.67
N LEU A 88 -16.03 -11.91 3.44
CA LEU A 88 -17.34 -12.27 2.90
C LEU A 88 -17.94 -13.52 3.53
N SER A 89 -17.09 -14.41 4.06
CA SER A 89 -17.49 -15.65 4.74
C SER A 89 -17.76 -15.48 6.24
N SER A 90 -17.63 -14.26 6.77
CA SER A 90 -17.73 -13.98 8.19
C SER A 90 -18.73 -12.86 8.46
N GLU A 91 -19.53 -13.02 9.50
CA GLU A 91 -20.50 -12.01 9.93
C GLU A 91 -19.88 -10.97 10.87
N ASN A 92 -18.82 -11.34 11.58
CA ASN A 92 -18.14 -10.50 12.56
C ASN A 92 -16.62 -10.75 12.58
N VAL A 93 -15.90 -9.92 13.34
CA VAL A 93 -14.44 -9.95 13.43
C VAL A 93 -13.91 -11.28 13.99
N ASN A 94 -14.62 -11.91 14.94
CA ASN A 94 -14.17 -13.19 15.52
C ASN A 94 -14.17 -14.30 14.47
N GLU A 95 -15.27 -14.43 13.73
CA GLU A 95 -15.39 -15.40 12.65
C GLU A 95 -14.36 -15.15 11.56
N PHE A 96 -14.11 -13.88 11.22
CA PHE A 96 -13.07 -13.52 10.27
C PHE A 96 -11.69 -14.00 10.72
N ILE A 97 -11.31 -13.74 11.98
CA ILE A 97 -10.03 -14.14 12.55
C ILE A 97 -9.89 -15.67 12.56
N GLU A 98 -10.92 -16.39 12.98
CA GLU A 98 -10.92 -17.85 12.98
C GLU A 98 -10.73 -18.38 11.56
N TYR A 99 -11.48 -17.85 10.60
CA TYR A 99 -11.44 -18.25 9.20
C TYR A 99 -10.07 -18.00 8.58
N ILE A 100 -9.56 -16.76 8.68
CA ILE A 100 -8.29 -16.38 8.05
C ILE A 100 -7.13 -17.16 8.70
N THR A 101 -7.11 -17.31 10.02
CA THR A 101 -6.09 -18.09 10.73
C THR A 101 -6.05 -19.52 10.24
N LYS A 102 -7.22 -20.16 10.10
CA LYS A 102 -7.32 -21.52 9.57
C LYS A 102 -6.79 -21.60 8.15
N LYS A 103 -7.19 -20.70 7.25
CA LYS A 103 -6.74 -20.70 5.86
C LYS A 103 -5.24 -20.45 5.73
N LEU A 104 -4.70 -19.50 6.49
CA LEU A 104 -3.27 -19.21 6.49
C LEU A 104 -2.45 -20.42 6.97
N SER A 105 -2.92 -21.14 7.99
CA SER A 105 -2.27 -22.37 8.48
C SER A 105 -2.25 -23.52 7.46
N GLN A 106 -3.08 -23.45 6.42
CA GLN A 106 -3.24 -24.46 5.38
C GLN A 106 -2.67 -24.00 4.02
N SER A 107 -2.22 -22.75 3.93
CA SER A 107 -1.74 -22.16 2.69
C SER A 107 -0.23 -22.33 2.54
N ASP A 108 0.25 -22.20 1.29
CA ASP A 108 1.69 -22.16 0.99
C ASP A 108 2.33 -20.77 1.21
N PHE A 109 1.58 -19.81 1.76
CA PHE A 109 2.12 -18.49 2.07
C PHE A 109 3.17 -18.60 3.19
N GLN A 110 4.35 -18.03 2.95
CA GLN A 110 5.40 -17.98 3.97
C GLN A 110 5.07 -16.91 5.02
N ILE A 111 4.28 -17.28 6.02
CA ILE A 111 3.78 -16.37 7.04
C ILE A 111 4.31 -16.77 8.41
N SER A 112 4.97 -15.83 9.09
CA SER A 112 5.45 -16.04 10.45
C SER A 112 4.29 -16.21 11.44
N GLU A 113 4.50 -17.01 12.49
CA GLU A 113 3.53 -17.12 13.59
C GLU A 113 3.22 -15.77 14.23
N ALA A 114 4.18 -14.83 14.23
CA ALA A 114 3.97 -13.49 14.75
C ALA A 114 2.87 -12.75 13.97
N HIS A 115 2.84 -12.87 12.63
CA HIS A 115 1.76 -12.30 11.83
C HIS A 115 0.41 -12.95 12.11
N ILE A 116 0.36 -14.28 12.30
CA ILE A 116 -0.86 -14.99 12.66
C ILE A 116 -1.37 -14.53 14.03
N ARG A 117 -0.49 -14.45 15.04
CA ARG A 117 -0.83 -13.90 16.37
C ARG A 117 -1.37 -12.49 16.27
N ALA A 118 -0.82 -11.66 15.39
CA ALA A 118 -1.24 -10.28 15.24
C ALA A 118 -2.71 -10.15 14.79
N PHE A 119 -3.21 -11.06 13.93
CA PHE A 119 -4.65 -11.14 13.61
C PHE A 119 -5.49 -11.46 14.85
N GLN A 120 -5.03 -12.41 15.68
CA GLN A 120 -5.75 -12.87 16.87
C GLN A 120 -5.88 -11.78 17.94
N GLU A 121 -4.93 -10.86 18.00
CA GLU A 121 -4.91 -9.77 19.00
C GLU A 121 -5.87 -8.61 18.69
N LYS A 122 -6.52 -8.57 17.50
CA LYS A 122 -7.49 -7.51 17.11
C LYS A 122 -6.98 -6.06 17.26
N LYS A 123 -5.68 -5.84 17.11
CA LYS A 123 -5.08 -4.51 17.35
C LYS A 123 -5.31 -3.53 16.19
N ASP A 124 -5.60 -4.03 15.00
CA ASP A 124 -5.77 -3.19 13.81
C ASP A 124 -7.12 -2.47 13.84
N PHE A 125 -7.15 -1.21 13.44
CA PHE A 125 -8.34 -0.37 13.55
C PHE A 125 -9.48 -0.87 12.67
N TRP A 126 -9.16 -1.42 11.51
CA TRP A 126 -10.14 -2.00 10.60
C TRP A 126 -10.82 -3.27 11.17
N LEU A 127 -10.24 -3.90 12.20
CA LEU A 127 -10.79 -5.05 12.93
C LEU A 127 -11.68 -4.65 14.11
N GLN A 128 -12.17 -3.42 14.14
CA GLN A 128 -13.28 -3.01 15.01
C GLN A 128 -14.61 -3.27 14.28
N ASP A 129 -15.67 -3.63 15.00
CA ASP A 129 -16.91 -4.14 14.40
C ASP A 129 -17.49 -3.21 13.32
N ASP A 130 -17.64 -1.90 13.60
CA ASP A 130 -18.18 -0.93 12.63
C ASP A 130 -17.28 -0.73 11.39
N ASN A 131 -15.96 -0.83 11.57
CA ASN A 131 -15.00 -0.70 10.47
C ASN A 131 -14.96 -1.96 9.61
N PHE A 132 -15.04 -3.12 10.27
CA PHE A 132 -15.12 -4.41 9.61
C PHE A 132 -16.39 -4.51 8.76
N GLN A 133 -17.56 -4.13 9.31
CA GLN A 133 -18.81 -4.13 8.54
C GLN A 133 -18.73 -3.20 7.34
N TYR A 134 -18.14 -2.02 7.50
CA TYR A 134 -17.96 -1.10 6.38
C TYR A 134 -17.15 -1.71 5.23
N ILE A 135 -16.00 -2.32 5.54
CA ILE A 135 -15.16 -2.97 4.53
C ILE A 135 -15.86 -4.17 3.91
N ARG A 136 -16.57 -4.96 4.73
CA ARG A 136 -17.37 -6.09 4.27
C ARG A 136 -18.42 -5.66 3.26
N GLU A 137 -19.16 -4.60 3.55
CA GLU A 137 -20.14 -4.04 2.61
C GLU A 137 -19.48 -3.54 1.32
N MET A 138 -18.31 -2.90 1.39
CA MET A 138 -17.57 -2.50 0.19
C MET A 138 -17.20 -3.72 -0.67
N PHE A 139 -16.73 -4.82 -0.06
CA PHE A 139 -16.46 -6.05 -0.80
C PHE A 139 -17.72 -6.68 -1.41
N GLN A 140 -18.85 -6.66 -0.70
CA GLN A 140 -20.14 -7.17 -1.20
C GLN A 140 -20.63 -6.41 -2.42
N ARG A 141 -20.47 -5.08 -2.43
CA ARG A 141 -20.83 -4.22 -3.57
C ARG A 141 -19.82 -4.26 -4.72
N GLY A 142 -18.67 -4.89 -4.52
CA GLY A 142 -17.57 -4.89 -5.50
C GLY A 142 -16.85 -3.54 -5.61
N ASP A 143 -16.87 -2.75 -4.53
CA ASP A 143 -16.26 -1.42 -4.48
C ASP A 143 -14.75 -1.46 -4.20
N ILE A 144 -14.21 -2.63 -3.82
CA ILE A 144 -12.77 -2.87 -3.67
C ILE A 144 -12.29 -3.75 -4.83
N LYS A 145 -11.42 -3.20 -5.69
CA LYS A 145 -10.72 -3.95 -6.76
C LYS A 145 -9.30 -4.32 -6.33
N ILE A 146 -8.85 -5.51 -6.70
CA ILE A 146 -7.49 -6.01 -6.47
C ILE A 146 -6.86 -6.25 -7.85
N GLN A 147 -5.66 -5.74 -8.09
CA GLN A 147 -5.01 -5.80 -9.40
C GLN A 147 -3.51 -6.08 -9.28
N ASN A 148 -3.00 -7.04 -10.04
CA ASN A 148 -1.57 -7.30 -10.12
C ASN A 148 -0.94 -6.41 -11.20
N VAL A 149 -0.39 -5.28 -10.79
CA VAL A 149 0.19 -4.26 -11.68
C VAL A 149 1.36 -3.54 -11.01
N ASN A 150 2.31 -3.07 -11.82
CA ASN A 150 3.39 -2.20 -11.34
C ASN A 150 2.91 -0.74 -11.34
N ILE A 151 3.00 -0.04 -10.20
CA ILE A 151 2.64 1.37 -10.10
C ILE A 151 3.47 2.29 -11.02
N ALA A 152 4.68 1.86 -11.40
CA ALA A 152 5.53 2.55 -12.37
C ALA A 152 5.10 2.32 -13.84
N ASP A 153 4.28 1.31 -14.14
CA ASP A 153 3.81 1.04 -15.50
C ASP A 153 2.73 2.07 -15.91
N GLU A 154 2.86 2.66 -17.10
CA GLU A 154 1.88 3.60 -17.67
C GLU A 154 0.47 3.02 -17.71
N ARG A 155 0.33 1.71 -17.94
CA ARG A 155 -0.96 1.00 -17.92
C ARG A 155 -1.69 1.13 -16.59
N THR A 156 -0.96 1.28 -15.48
CA THR A 156 -1.58 1.50 -14.16
C THR A 156 -2.28 2.85 -14.10
N SER A 157 -1.70 3.90 -14.70
CA SER A 157 -2.35 5.20 -14.78
C SER A 157 -3.61 5.16 -15.65
N GLU A 158 -3.55 4.50 -16.81
CA GLU A 158 -4.70 4.31 -17.72
C GLU A 158 -5.84 3.53 -17.05
N MET A 159 -5.49 2.47 -16.32
CA MET A 159 -6.44 1.66 -15.55
C MET A 159 -7.11 2.49 -14.44
N LEU A 160 -6.33 3.27 -13.69
CA LEU A 160 -6.85 4.13 -12.62
C LEU A 160 -7.75 5.23 -13.18
N GLU A 161 -7.38 5.85 -14.29
CA GLU A 161 -8.22 6.83 -14.99
C GLU A 161 -9.54 6.22 -15.45
N SER A 162 -9.48 5.05 -16.10
CA SER A 162 -10.67 4.32 -16.53
C SER A 162 -11.58 3.99 -15.34
N TYR A 163 -11.01 3.62 -14.20
CA TYR A 163 -11.78 3.32 -12.99
C TYR A 163 -12.40 4.57 -12.36
N CYS A 164 -11.68 5.70 -12.35
CA CYS A 164 -12.22 6.99 -11.93
C CYS A 164 -13.42 7.40 -12.78
N GLU A 165 -13.33 7.23 -14.10
CA GLU A 165 -14.41 7.52 -15.04
C GLU A 165 -15.61 6.59 -14.85
N GLU A 166 -15.38 5.27 -14.71
CA GLU A 166 -16.41 4.27 -14.42
C GLU A 166 -17.21 4.64 -13.16
N LYS A 167 -16.52 5.05 -12.09
CA LYS A 167 -17.11 5.36 -10.79
C LYS A 167 -17.54 6.80 -10.61
N ARG A 168 -17.25 7.68 -11.58
CA ARG A 168 -17.44 9.14 -11.48
C ARG A 168 -16.84 9.69 -10.18
N ALA A 169 -15.67 9.19 -9.84
CA ALA A 169 -14.93 9.52 -8.62
C ALA A 169 -13.51 9.96 -8.98
N GLN A 170 -12.83 10.61 -8.03
CA GLN A 170 -11.43 11.01 -8.17
C GLN A 170 -10.55 10.22 -7.18
N VAL A 171 -9.25 10.15 -7.43
CA VAL A 171 -8.33 9.63 -6.41
C VAL A 171 -8.20 10.66 -5.29
N GLY A 172 -8.63 10.30 -4.08
CA GLY A 172 -8.54 11.17 -2.90
C GLY A 172 -7.38 10.80 -1.98
N SER A 173 -6.93 9.55 -2.04
CA SER A 173 -5.75 9.10 -1.28
C SER A 173 -5.00 8.03 -2.04
N ILE A 174 -3.68 8.05 -1.89
CA ILE A 174 -2.78 7.02 -2.39
C ILE A 174 -1.77 6.63 -1.30
N TYR A 175 -1.66 5.33 -1.03
CA TYR A 175 -0.63 4.76 -0.16
C TYR A 175 0.39 3.99 -1.00
N ILE A 176 1.66 4.39 -0.90
CA ILE A 176 2.77 3.81 -1.66
C ILE A 176 3.85 3.19 -0.77
N SER A 177 3.64 3.12 0.55
CA SER A 177 4.61 2.53 1.50
C SER A 177 6.03 3.10 1.28
N ASN A 178 7.06 2.26 1.32
CA ASN A 178 8.44 2.55 0.98
C ASN A 178 8.81 2.16 -0.46
N VAL A 179 7.86 2.07 -1.41
CA VAL A 179 8.13 1.64 -2.80
C VAL A 179 9.24 2.46 -3.47
N ALA A 180 9.33 3.76 -3.16
CA ALA A 180 10.40 4.62 -3.68
C ALA A 180 11.82 4.12 -3.31
N ASP A 181 11.99 3.56 -2.11
CA ASP A 181 13.27 2.99 -1.66
C ASP A 181 13.65 1.75 -2.49
N TRP A 182 12.66 0.99 -2.94
CA TRP A 182 12.88 -0.17 -3.80
C TRP A 182 13.34 0.24 -5.19
N LEU A 183 12.80 1.34 -5.71
CA LEU A 183 13.07 1.84 -7.06
C LEU A 183 14.32 2.74 -7.16
N ILE A 184 15.02 3.05 -6.05
CA ILE A 184 16.19 3.95 -6.08
C ILE A 184 17.35 3.44 -6.97
N ASP A 185 17.44 2.13 -7.18
CA ASP A 185 18.43 1.51 -8.09
C ASP A 185 17.95 1.50 -9.56
N ASN A 186 16.70 1.89 -9.82
CA ASN A 186 16.06 1.98 -11.14
C ASN A 186 15.31 3.32 -11.30
N LEU A 187 16.08 4.38 -11.54
CA LEU A 187 15.56 5.75 -11.58
C LEU A 187 14.47 5.96 -12.64
N ASP A 188 14.51 5.24 -13.76
CA ASP A 188 13.49 5.33 -14.79
C ASP A 188 12.13 4.84 -14.30
N GLU A 189 12.08 3.73 -13.55
CA GLU A 189 10.85 3.26 -12.91
C GLU A 189 10.38 4.21 -11.80
N LEU A 190 11.30 4.77 -11.02
CA LEU A 190 10.97 5.77 -10.00
C LEU A 190 10.31 7.01 -10.62
N PHE A 191 10.91 7.58 -11.67
CA PHE A 191 10.34 8.73 -12.38
C PHE A 191 9.03 8.40 -13.09
N SER A 192 8.88 7.17 -13.59
CA SER A 192 7.64 6.71 -14.20
C SER A 192 6.52 6.62 -13.16
N MET A 193 6.81 6.07 -11.98
CA MET A 193 5.86 6.06 -10.85
C MET A 193 5.45 7.48 -10.45
N GLU A 194 6.39 8.40 -10.26
CA GLU A 194 6.09 9.80 -9.94
C GLU A 194 5.19 10.45 -11.00
N THR A 195 5.54 10.25 -12.28
CA THR A 195 4.76 10.75 -13.42
C THR A 195 3.33 10.19 -13.40
N ASN A 196 3.18 8.89 -13.17
CA ASN A 196 1.87 8.23 -13.11
C ASN A 196 1.02 8.78 -11.96
N ILE A 197 1.61 8.95 -10.77
CA ILE A 197 0.93 9.53 -9.61
C ILE A 197 0.49 10.99 -9.90
N GLN A 198 1.32 11.77 -10.60
CA GLN A 198 0.99 13.14 -10.99
C GLN A 198 -0.10 13.22 -12.07
N LYS A 199 -0.24 12.20 -12.92
CA LYS A 199 -1.29 12.09 -13.94
C LYS A 199 -2.67 11.82 -13.33
N LEU A 200 -2.75 11.18 -12.16
CA LEU A 200 -4.02 10.80 -11.54
C LEU A 200 -4.97 11.99 -11.41
N LYS A 201 -6.18 11.81 -11.97
CA LYS A 201 -7.24 12.82 -11.98
C LYS A 201 -7.75 13.05 -10.55
N GLY A 202 -7.65 14.30 -10.11
CA GLY A 202 -8.23 14.80 -8.87
C GLY A 202 -7.86 16.26 -8.64
N LYS A 203 -8.54 16.92 -7.70
CA LYS A 203 -8.05 18.20 -7.17
C LYS A 203 -6.70 17.94 -6.50
N ARG A 204 -5.60 18.22 -7.20
CA ARG A 204 -4.22 18.01 -6.71
C ARG A 204 -3.96 18.65 -5.32
N ASP A 205 -4.74 19.64 -4.93
CA ASP A 205 -4.63 20.27 -3.61
C ASP A 205 -5.28 19.47 -2.46
N GLU A 206 -6.00 18.40 -2.78
CA GLU A 206 -6.78 17.59 -1.83
C GLU A 206 -6.35 16.12 -1.80
N MET A 207 -5.68 15.61 -2.84
CA MET A 207 -5.18 14.23 -2.82
C MET A 207 -4.04 14.06 -1.82
N ILE A 208 -4.15 13.03 -0.99
CA ILE A 208 -3.18 12.69 0.05
C ILE A 208 -2.29 11.55 -0.42
N VAL A 209 -0.98 11.72 -0.29
CA VAL A 209 0.02 10.68 -0.47
C VAL A 209 0.50 10.23 0.91
N ILE A 210 0.47 8.93 1.12
CA ILE A 210 0.98 8.26 2.31
C ILE A 210 2.17 7.41 1.88
N TYR A 211 3.35 7.74 2.37
CA TYR A 211 4.59 7.04 2.04
C TYR A 211 5.46 6.97 3.28
N SER A 212 6.31 5.95 3.42
CA SER A 212 7.35 5.99 4.43
C SER A 212 8.54 6.75 3.89
N ASP A 213 9.10 7.64 4.72
CA ASP A 213 10.46 8.07 4.47
C ASP A 213 11.39 6.87 4.71
N GLY A 214 12.35 6.64 3.81
CA GLY A 214 13.36 5.58 3.96
C GLY A 214 14.36 5.86 5.09
N THR A 215 14.01 6.78 5.99
CA THR A 215 14.87 7.28 7.04
C THR A 215 14.82 6.26 8.15
N LEU A 216 15.72 5.29 8.03
CA LEU A 216 16.01 4.34 9.09
C LEU A 216 16.49 5.15 10.30
N ARG A 217 15.55 5.61 11.13
CA ARG A 217 15.88 6.14 12.44
C ARG A 217 16.29 4.93 13.27
N LEU A 218 17.55 4.92 13.68
CA LEU A 218 18.01 3.98 14.71
C LEU A 218 17.32 4.37 16.02
N HIS A 219 16.09 3.93 16.20
CA HIS A 219 15.44 3.93 17.50
C HIS A 219 15.75 2.57 18.13
N GLU A 220 16.58 2.58 19.17
CA GLU A 220 16.80 1.40 20.04
C GLU A 220 17.13 0.08 19.31
N ASN A 221 17.96 0.13 18.28
CA ASN A 221 18.42 -1.01 17.46
C ASN A 221 17.38 -1.64 16.50
N ASN A 222 16.21 -1.05 16.31
CA ASN A 222 15.24 -1.50 15.30
C ASN A 222 15.17 -0.54 14.11
N LEU A 223 15.04 -1.11 12.91
CA LEU A 223 14.83 -0.38 11.66
C LEU A 223 13.35 -0.06 11.53
N GLU A 224 12.97 1.19 11.82
CA GLU A 224 11.58 1.65 11.72
C GLU A 224 11.40 2.63 10.57
N HIS A 225 10.25 2.50 9.92
CA HIS A 225 9.77 3.37 8.86
C HIS A 225 8.70 4.29 9.44
N HIS A 226 8.79 5.59 9.17
CA HIS A 226 7.79 6.56 9.63
C HIS A 226 6.92 7.00 8.45
N PRO A 227 5.62 6.66 8.46
CA PRO A 227 4.71 7.08 7.41
C PRO A 227 4.48 8.59 7.49
N ILE A 228 4.61 9.24 6.34
CA ILE A 228 4.40 10.65 6.10
C ILE A 228 3.09 10.83 5.35
N VAL A 229 2.26 11.76 5.82
CA VAL A 229 1.04 12.19 5.16
C VAL A 229 1.31 13.54 4.51
N GLN A 230 1.18 13.63 3.19
CA GLN A 230 1.40 14.87 2.47
C GLN A 230 0.36 15.08 1.37
N LYS A 231 -0.03 16.32 1.12
CA LYS A 231 -0.83 16.68 -0.06
C LYS A 231 0.02 16.56 -1.31
N ILE A 232 -0.52 16.01 -2.39
CA ILE A 232 0.25 15.90 -3.65
C ILE A 232 0.66 17.27 -4.20
N SER A 233 -0.10 18.34 -3.98
CA SER A 233 0.33 19.67 -4.43
C SER A 233 1.56 20.20 -3.69
N CYS A 234 1.85 19.70 -2.49
CA CYS A 234 3.12 19.98 -1.81
C CYS A 234 4.28 19.18 -2.41
N LEU A 235 4.02 18.06 -3.08
CA LEU A 235 5.00 17.27 -3.83
C LEU A 235 5.25 17.83 -5.23
N ALA A 236 4.20 18.36 -5.87
CA ALA A 236 4.21 18.77 -7.27
C ALA A 236 4.78 20.18 -7.54
N ARG A 237 5.12 20.96 -6.51
CA ARG A 237 5.68 22.31 -6.71
C ARG A 237 7.11 22.31 -7.24
N ASP A 238 7.86 21.22 -7.04
CA ASP A 238 9.03 20.91 -7.87
C ASP A 238 8.95 19.42 -8.24
N SER A 239 8.90 19.08 -9.54
CA SER A 239 8.97 17.69 -10.02
C SER A 239 10.27 16.98 -9.60
N PHE A 240 11.21 17.75 -9.04
CA PHE A 240 12.43 17.27 -8.40
C PHE A 240 12.25 16.96 -6.90
N THR A 241 11.24 17.45 -6.18
CA THR A 241 11.26 17.42 -4.69
C THR A 241 11.09 16.05 -4.06
N LEU A 242 10.26 15.13 -4.57
CA LEU A 242 10.13 13.81 -3.92
C LEU A 242 11.45 13.05 -4.04
N TYR A 243 11.98 12.88 -5.25
CA TYR A 243 13.33 12.35 -5.46
C TYR A 243 14.44 13.19 -4.81
N THR A 244 14.39 14.53 -4.77
CA THR A 244 15.47 15.37 -4.23
C THR A 244 15.43 15.43 -2.72
N GLU A 245 14.26 15.41 -2.08
CA GLU A 245 14.16 15.28 -0.63
C GLU A 245 14.53 13.86 -0.20
N ILE A 246 14.05 12.83 -0.92
CA ILE A 246 14.50 11.44 -0.72
C ILE A 246 16.03 11.39 -0.91
N ARG A 247 16.58 11.81 -2.05
CA ARG A 247 18.03 11.76 -2.35
C ARG A 247 18.85 12.64 -1.42
N LYS A 248 18.45 13.87 -1.13
CA LYS A 248 19.15 14.78 -0.19
C LYS A 248 19.19 14.13 1.17
N HIS A 249 18.07 13.56 1.61
CA HIS A 249 17.99 12.79 2.85
C HIS A 249 18.91 11.55 2.83
N PHE A 250 18.88 10.74 1.77
CA PHE A 250 19.73 9.55 1.59
C PHE A 250 21.23 9.90 1.54
N MET A 251 21.59 11.01 0.89
CA MET A 251 22.95 11.52 0.80
C MET A 251 23.43 12.10 2.14
N THR A 252 22.56 12.76 2.92
CA THR A 252 22.90 13.27 4.26
C THR A 252 22.97 12.19 5.34
N THR A 253 22.24 11.08 5.20
CA THR A 253 22.19 10.01 6.21
C THR A 253 23.14 8.85 5.95
N GLY A 254 23.83 8.81 4.81
CA GLY A 254 24.75 7.72 4.44
C GLY A 254 24.04 6.39 4.16
N ALA A 255 22.73 6.41 3.88
CA ALA A 255 21.93 5.20 3.73
C ALA A 255 22.30 4.35 2.49
N LEU A 256 22.91 4.95 1.45
CA LEU A 256 23.43 4.24 0.28
C LEU A 256 24.48 3.16 0.65
N THR A 257 25.26 3.36 1.70
CA THR A 257 26.26 2.37 2.16
C THR A 257 25.66 1.20 2.93
N ARG A 258 24.46 1.35 3.50
CA ARG A 258 23.79 0.30 4.29
C ARG A 258 23.04 -0.71 3.43
N ARG A 259 22.56 -0.34 2.22
CA ARG A 259 21.86 -1.29 1.34
C ARG A 259 22.81 -2.35 0.76
N SER A 260 24.05 -1.98 0.45
CA SER A 260 25.11 -2.93 0.14
C SER A 260 25.40 -3.88 1.30
N GLN A 261 25.32 -3.41 2.54
CA GLN A 261 25.50 -4.23 3.74
C GLN A 261 24.27 -5.12 4.06
N MET A 262 23.05 -4.67 3.76
CA MET A 262 21.84 -5.49 3.93
C MET A 262 21.76 -6.62 2.90
N LYS A 263 22.20 -6.40 1.64
CA LYS A 263 22.32 -7.48 0.64
C LYS A 263 23.27 -8.60 1.10
N GLU A 264 24.27 -8.30 1.93
CA GLU A 264 25.17 -9.31 2.53
C GLU A 264 24.59 -9.99 3.77
N LEU A 265 23.56 -9.41 4.41
CA LEU A 265 22.91 -9.96 5.61
C LEU A 265 21.63 -10.75 5.32
N THR A 266 21.13 -10.73 4.08
CA THR A 266 19.94 -11.47 3.62
C THR A 266 20.25 -12.58 2.60
N LEU A 267 21.53 -12.90 2.40
CA LEU A 267 22.05 -14.10 1.73
C LEU A 267 22.70 -15.03 2.76
#